data_AF-X0ZQC5-F1
#
_entry.id   AF-X0ZQC5-F1
#
_cell.length_a   1.000
_cell.length_b   1.000
_cell.length_c   1.000
_cell.angle_alpha   90.00
_cell.angle_beta   90.00
_cell.angle_gamma   90.00
#
_symmetry.space_group_name_H-M   'P 1'
#
loop_
_entity.id
_entity.type
_entity.pdbx_description
1 polymer ?
#
loop_
_entity_poly.entity_id
_entity_poly.type
_entity_poly.pdbx_seq_one_letter_code
_entity_poly.pdbx_strand_id
1 'polypeptide(L)'
;FSDGKPASPKVTLTNNGGAPIILTVRAQFEVPLNENNRKARSQGFTFTRTYETLDGDSLEGDPIPLGSLVRVRLALKSNQKLNYVAIDDKLPAGLEPLNTALETTEKVSLGEVTEVITRSLSLLSFQEIRDHRVAFFVDEMPAG
;
A
#
# COMPACT_ATOMS: atom_id res chain seq x y z
N PHE A 1 14.59 -32.57 13.92
CA PHE A 1 14.61 -31.15 14.31
C PHE A 1 13.33 -30.88 15.08
N SER A 2 13.44 -30.48 16.34
CA SER A 2 12.35 -30.37 17.31
C SER A 2 11.34 -29.26 16.95
N ASP A 3 10.05 -29.55 17.19
CA ASP A 3 8.85 -28.69 17.07
C ASP A 3 8.84 -27.51 18.08
N GLY A 4 9.96 -26.81 18.24
CA GLY A 4 10.09 -25.68 19.14
C GLY A 4 9.35 -24.45 18.60
N LYS A 5 8.02 -24.39 18.79
CA LYS A 5 7.26 -23.14 18.63
C LYS A 5 7.97 -22.06 19.49
N PRO A 6 8.47 -20.96 18.90
CA PRO A 6 9.15 -19.94 19.67
C PRO A 6 8.21 -19.44 20.77
N ALA A 7 8.72 -19.35 21.99
CA ALA A 7 7.96 -18.79 23.11
C ALA A 7 7.43 -17.41 22.70
N SER A 8 6.13 -17.19 22.84
CA SER A 8 5.53 -15.90 22.51
C SER A 8 6.16 -14.83 23.40
N PRO A 9 6.58 -13.67 22.85
CA PRO A 9 7.16 -12.60 23.64
C PRO A 9 6.14 -12.16 24.69
N LYS A 10 6.53 -12.20 25.97
CA LYS A 10 5.67 -11.83 27.10
C LYS A 10 6.09 -10.45 27.61
N VAL A 11 5.15 -9.51 27.60
CA VAL A 11 5.32 -8.18 28.20
C VAL A 11 4.45 -8.11 29.46
N THR A 12 5.06 -7.79 30.60
CA THR A 12 4.36 -7.56 31.86
C THR A 12 4.48 -6.09 32.23
N LEU A 13 3.35 -5.43 32.49
CA LEU A 13 3.28 -4.05 32.94
C LEU A 13 2.67 -4.02 34.34
N THR A 14 3.30 -3.33 35.28
CA THR A 14 2.82 -3.22 36.66
C THR A 14 2.80 -1.76 37.08
N ASN A 15 1.65 -1.27 37.56
CA ASN A 15 1.55 0.02 38.24
C ASN A 15 1.44 -0.22 39.75
N ASN A 16 2.48 0.13 40.50
CA ASN A 16 2.50 0.01 41.97
C ASN A 16 2.12 1.33 42.68
N GLY A 17 1.71 2.36 41.93
CA GLY A 17 1.32 3.67 42.46
C GLY A 17 -0.19 3.82 42.67
N GLY A 18 -0.58 4.85 43.44
CA GLY A 18 -2.00 5.17 43.72
C GLY A 18 -2.69 6.03 42.66
N ALA A 19 -1.99 6.45 41.60
CA ALA A 19 -2.51 7.28 40.52
C ALA A 19 -2.58 6.51 39.20
N PRO A 20 -3.53 6.83 38.30
CA PRO A 20 -3.63 6.20 36.99
C PRO A 20 -2.43 6.58 36.11
N ILE A 21 -1.95 5.61 35.32
CA ILE A 21 -0.93 5.81 34.30
C ILE A 21 -1.48 5.41 32.94
N ILE A 22 -1.09 6.14 31.89
CA ILE A 22 -1.39 5.81 30.49
C ILE A 22 -0.13 5.21 29.89
N LEU A 23 -0.21 3.95 29.43
CA LEU A 23 0.90 3.22 28.81
C LEU A 23 0.55 2.88 27.37
N THR A 24 1.51 3.05 26.47
CA THR A 24 1.41 2.57 25.09
C THR A 24 2.52 1.56 24.84
N VAL A 25 2.16 0.34 24.45
CA VAL A 25 3.11 -0.70 24.02
C VAL A 25 2.96 -0.89 22.51
N ARG A 26 4.07 -0.77 21.78
CA ARG A 26 4.14 -1.10 20.35
C ARG A 26 5.15 -2.23 20.17
N ALA A 27 4.71 -3.32 19.55
CA ALA A 27 5.56 -4.43 19.16
C ALA A 27 5.54 -4.56 17.64
N GLN A 28 6.70 -4.79 17.04
CA GLN A 28 6.87 -5.06 15.61
C GLN A 28 7.63 -6.36 15.46
N PHE A 29 7.13 -7.25 14.62
CA PHE A 29 7.71 -8.56 14.38
C PHE A 29 7.39 -9.02 12.95
N GLU A 30 8.29 -9.78 12.37
CA GLU A 30 8.07 -10.41 11.07
C GLU A 30 7.38 -11.77 11.29
N VAL A 31 6.35 -12.05 10.50
CA VAL A 31 5.67 -13.34 10.49
C VAL A 31 5.83 -14.00 9.13
N PRO A 32 6.20 -15.30 9.08
CA PRO A 32 6.19 -16.04 7.83
C PRO A 32 4.81 -16.00 7.18
N LEU A 33 4.77 -15.83 5.84
CA LEU A 33 3.53 -15.82 5.09
C LEU A 33 2.90 -17.22 5.07
N ASN A 34 1.70 -17.35 5.60
CA ASN A 34 0.87 -18.55 5.62
C ASN A 34 -0.51 -18.27 4.98
N GLU A 35 -1.32 -19.30 4.79
CA GLU A 35 -2.64 -19.14 4.16
C GLU A 35 -3.56 -18.13 4.88
N ASN A 36 -3.47 -18.02 6.20
CA ASN A 36 -4.35 -17.15 6.99
C ASN A 36 -3.93 -15.67 6.96
N ASN A 37 -2.64 -15.38 6.87
CA ASN A 37 -2.15 -13.99 6.75
C ASN A 37 -2.03 -13.50 5.31
N ARG A 38 -2.13 -14.39 4.30
CA ARG A 38 -2.24 -14.02 2.87
C ARG A 38 -3.67 -13.72 2.41
N LYS A 39 -4.69 -14.22 3.10
CA LYS A 39 -6.09 -13.96 2.73
C LYS A 39 -6.38 -12.46 2.75
N ALA A 40 -7.02 -11.97 1.67
CA ALA A 40 -7.52 -10.61 1.60
C ALA A 40 -8.45 -10.32 2.79
N ARG A 41 -8.34 -9.11 3.34
CA ARG A 41 -9.17 -8.66 4.46
C ARG A 41 -9.86 -7.36 4.07
N SER A 42 -11.11 -7.23 4.47
CA SER A 42 -11.84 -5.96 4.45
C SER A 42 -11.98 -5.50 5.89
N GLN A 43 -11.42 -4.33 6.20
CA GLN A 43 -11.43 -3.72 7.54
C GLN A 43 -11.78 -2.23 7.39
N GLY A 44 -12.99 -1.96 6.87
CA GLY A 44 -13.48 -0.60 6.64
C GLY A 44 -13.18 -0.02 5.25
N PHE A 45 -12.41 -0.72 4.42
CA PHE A 45 -12.16 -0.40 3.02
C PHE A 45 -11.81 -1.66 2.23
N THR A 46 -11.89 -1.56 0.91
CA THR A 46 -11.42 -2.57 -0.04
C THR A 46 -10.33 -1.95 -0.90
N PHE A 47 -9.22 -2.67 -1.06
CA PHE A 47 -8.10 -2.25 -1.86
C PHE A 47 -7.86 -3.27 -2.98
N THR A 48 -7.70 -2.79 -4.20
CA THR A 48 -7.42 -3.62 -5.37
C THR A 48 -6.25 -3.01 -6.12
N ARG A 49 -5.35 -3.88 -6.55
CA ARG A 49 -4.22 -3.54 -7.42
C ARG A 49 -4.40 -4.28 -8.73
N THR A 50 -4.23 -3.60 -9.84
CA THR A 50 -4.21 -4.21 -11.18
C THR A 50 -3.03 -3.72 -12.00
N TYR A 51 -2.54 -4.57 -12.89
CA TYR A 51 -1.51 -4.25 -13.87
C TYR A 51 -2.14 -4.10 -15.26
N GLU A 52 -1.82 -3.01 -15.94
CA GLU A 52 -2.35 -2.71 -17.27
C GLU A 52 -1.28 -2.11 -18.20
N THR A 53 -1.49 -2.24 -19.51
CA THR A 53 -0.72 -1.51 -20.52
C THR A 53 -1.03 -0.01 -20.43
N LEU A 54 -0.25 0.83 -21.11
CA LEU A 54 -0.54 2.27 -21.18
C LEU A 54 -1.88 2.57 -21.90
N ASP A 55 -2.35 1.64 -22.73
CA ASP A 55 -3.63 1.73 -23.42
C ASP A 55 -4.81 1.22 -22.55
N GLY A 56 -4.51 0.65 -21.38
CA GLY A 56 -5.50 0.19 -20.41
C GLY A 56 -5.89 -1.30 -20.54
N ASP A 57 -5.17 -2.07 -21.35
CA ASP A 57 -5.38 -3.51 -21.45
C ASP A 57 -4.85 -4.22 -20.21
N SER A 58 -5.61 -5.17 -19.68
CA SER A 58 -5.21 -5.96 -18.52
C SER A 58 -3.96 -6.80 -18.81
N LEU A 59 -3.02 -6.83 -17.85
CA LEU A 59 -1.85 -7.70 -17.84
C LEU A 59 -1.95 -8.81 -16.78
N GLU A 60 -3.11 -8.96 -16.12
CA GLU A 60 -3.32 -9.95 -15.06
C GLU A 60 -3.18 -11.39 -15.56
N GLY A 61 -2.27 -12.15 -14.95
CA GLY A 61 -2.03 -13.55 -15.27
C GLY A 61 -1.12 -13.78 -16.48
N ASP A 62 -0.70 -12.71 -17.17
CA ASP A 62 0.17 -12.79 -18.34
C ASP A 62 1.65 -12.49 -17.98
N PRO A 63 2.62 -13.11 -18.67
CA PRO A 63 4.01 -12.72 -18.56
C PRO A 63 4.22 -11.29 -19.05
N ILE A 64 4.86 -10.45 -18.23
CA ILE A 64 5.22 -9.08 -18.60
C ILE A 64 6.60 -9.10 -19.27
N PRO A 65 6.75 -8.68 -20.54
CA PRO A 65 8.05 -8.65 -21.21
C PRO A 65 9.00 -7.65 -20.53
N LEU A 66 10.28 -8.01 -20.45
CA LEU A 66 11.31 -7.13 -19.87
C LEU A 66 11.41 -5.80 -20.62
N GLY A 67 11.54 -4.71 -19.86
CA GLY A 67 11.62 -3.34 -20.41
C GLY A 67 10.27 -2.73 -20.80
N SER A 68 9.16 -3.46 -20.63
CA SER A 68 7.83 -2.92 -20.89
C SER A 68 7.45 -1.87 -19.84
N LEU A 69 6.77 -0.81 -20.28
CA LEU A 69 6.08 0.09 -19.38
C LEU A 69 4.77 -0.55 -18.90
N VAL A 70 4.61 -0.61 -17.59
CA VAL A 70 3.43 -1.16 -16.92
C VAL A 70 2.78 -0.05 -16.12
N ARG A 71 1.47 0.14 -16.30
CA ARG A 71 0.69 1.01 -15.43
C ARG A 71 0.13 0.17 -14.29
N VAL A 72 0.41 0.57 -13.06
CA VAL A 72 -0.15 -0.04 -11.86
C VAL A 72 -1.32 0.83 -11.41
N ARG A 73 -2.52 0.26 -11.35
CA ARG A 73 -3.72 0.94 -10.89
C ARG A 73 -4.08 0.46 -9.49
N LEU A 74 -4.12 1.40 -8.56
CA LEU A 74 -4.53 1.15 -7.18
C LEU A 74 -5.91 1.75 -6.97
N ALA A 75 -6.89 0.90 -6.66
CA ALA A 75 -8.27 1.30 -6.37
C ALA A 75 -8.56 1.06 -4.89
N LEU A 76 -8.83 2.14 -4.17
CA LEU A 76 -9.27 2.10 -2.78
C LEU A 76 -10.73 2.55 -2.71
N LYS A 77 -11.58 1.73 -2.10
CA LYS A 77 -13.00 2.04 -1.90
C LYS A 77 -13.37 1.93 -0.43
N SER A 78 -14.13 2.91 0.07
CA SER A 78 -14.71 2.87 1.40
C SER A 78 -16.12 3.45 1.41
N ASN A 79 -17.00 2.85 2.23
CA ASN A 79 -18.36 3.35 2.45
C ASN A 79 -18.41 4.45 3.51
N GLN A 80 -17.26 4.86 4.07
CA GLN A 80 -17.13 5.85 5.11
C GLN A 80 -16.00 6.83 4.77
N LYS A 81 -16.06 8.04 5.33
CA LYS A 81 -14.94 8.98 5.27
C LYS A 81 -13.77 8.40 6.07
N LEU A 82 -12.58 8.41 5.47
CA LEU A 82 -11.33 8.06 6.15
C LEU A 82 -10.46 9.30 6.29
N ASN A 83 -9.65 9.36 7.35
CA ASN A 83 -8.69 10.44 7.56
C ASN A 83 -7.28 9.84 7.69
N TYR A 84 -6.27 10.55 7.17
CA TYR A 84 -4.86 10.19 7.25
C TYR A 84 -4.59 8.77 6.70
N VAL A 85 -5.08 8.52 5.49
CA VAL A 85 -4.89 7.25 4.80
C VAL A 85 -3.48 7.19 4.23
N ALA A 86 -2.77 6.10 4.49
CA ALA A 86 -1.51 5.77 3.86
C ALA A 86 -1.67 4.48 3.04
N ILE A 87 -1.34 4.55 1.75
CA ILE A 87 -1.27 3.41 0.84
C ILE A 87 0.20 3.13 0.59
N ASP A 88 0.69 1.97 1.01
CA ASP A 88 2.06 1.54 0.82
C ASP A 88 2.10 0.39 -0.20
N ASP A 89 2.35 0.72 -1.47
CA ASP A 89 2.43 -0.27 -2.55
C ASP A 89 3.87 -0.77 -2.71
N LYS A 90 4.13 -1.95 -2.16
CA LYS A 90 5.41 -2.63 -2.32
C LYS A 90 5.56 -3.12 -3.75
N LEU A 91 6.70 -2.83 -4.35
CA LEU A 91 6.98 -3.24 -5.72
C LEU A 91 7.35 -4.74 -5.75
N PRO A 92 6.74 -5.52 -6.65
CA PRO A 92 7.22 -6.86 -6.98
C PRO A 92 8.66 -6.77 -7.50
N ALA A 93 9.42 -7.86 -7.30
CA ALA A 93 10.74 -7.96 -7.90
C ALA A 93 10.66 -7.80 -9.43
N GLY A 94 11.59 -7.03 -10.00
CA GLY A 94 11.68 -6.79 -11.45
C GLY A 94 10.86 -5.61 -11.97
N LEU A 95 10.04 -4.96 -11.14
CA LEU A 95 9.44 -3.67 -11.47
C LEU A 95 10.22 -2.55 -10.77
N GLU A 96 10.47 -1.48 -11.53
CA GLU A 96 11.06 -0.24 -11.01
C GLU A 96 10.05 0.91 -11.20
N PRO A 97 9.89 1.80 -10.21
CA PRO A 97 8.94 2.89 -10.32
C PRO A 97 9.50 3.98 -11.23
N LEU A 98 8.67 4.46 -12.15
CA LEU A 98 9.03 5.57 -13.02
C LEU A 98 8.81 6.91 -12.30
N ASN A 99 9.89 7.63 -11.97
CA ASN A 99 9.78 8.97 -11.41
C ASN A 99 9.70 10.04 -12.51
N THR A 100 8.48 10.44 -12.85
CA THR A 100 8.20 11.42 -13.91
C THR A 100 8.49 12.88 -13.52
N ALA A 101 8.84 13.15 -12.26
CA ALA A 101 9.24 14.49 -11.82
C ALA A 101 10.69 14.85 -12.20
N LEU A 102 11.49 13.86 -12.61
CA LEU A 102 12.86 14.07 -13.08
C LEU A 102 12.85 14.43 -14.57
N GLU A 103 13.59 15.47 -14.95
CA GLU A 103 13.68 15.91 -16.36
C GLU A 103 14.29 14.86 -17.29
N THR A 104 15.09 13.94 -16.75
CA THR A 104 15.75 12.86 -17.50
C THR A 104 14.88 11.63 -17.69
N THR A 105 13.70 11.58 -17.07
CA THR A 105 12.78 10.47 -17.22
C THR A 105 11.92 10.68 -18.45
N GLU A 106 11.70 9.62 -19.23
CA GLU A 106 10.79 9.66 -20.37
C GLU A 106 9.42 10.18 -19.94
N LYS A 107 8.91 11.22 -20.60
CA LYS A 107 7.58 11.78 -20.32
C LYS A 107 6.53 10.83 -20.87
N VAL A 108 6.18 9.83 -20.07
CA VAL A 108 5.18 8.83 -20.43
C VAL A 108 3.78 9.46 -20.32
N SER A 109 3.01 9.37 -21.40
CA SER A 109 1.59 9.72 -21.37
C SER A 109 0.87 8.77 -20.41
N LEU A 110 0.19 9.34 -19.40
CA LEU A 110 -0.63 8.58 -18.46
C LEU A 110 -1.95 8.08 -19.08
N GLY A 111 -2.11 8.19 -20.39
CA GLY A 111 -3.35 7.89 -21.11
C GLY A 111 -4.38 9.00 -20.94
N GLU A 112 -5.64 8.68 -21.17
CA GLU A 112 -6.73 9.62 -21.00
C GLU A 112 -6.95 9.95 -19.52
N VAL A 113 -6.77 11.22 -19.15
CA VAL A 113 -7.01 11.68 -17.79
C VAL A 113 -8.51 11.92 -17.62
N THR A 114 -9.19 10.93 -17.06
CA THR A 114 -10.62 11.04 -16.73
C THR A 114 -10.85 11.99 -15.55
N GLU A 115 -12.09 12.47 -15.37
CA GLU A 115 -12.48 13.26 -14.19
C GLU A 115 -12.24 12.50 -12.88
N VAL A 116 -12.44 11.17 -12.88
CA VAL A 116 -12.20 10.32 -11.71
C VAL A 116 -10.72 10.32 -11.33
N ILE A 117 -9.83 10.18 -12.31
CA ILE A 117 -8.38 10.23 -12.08
C ILE A 117 -7.98 11.61 -11.56
N THR A 118 -8.47 12.67 -12.21
CA THR A 118 -8.17 14.06 -11.80
C THR A 118 -8.59 14.31 -10.36
N ARG A 119 -9.83 13.95 -10.00
CA ARG A 119 -10.34 14.05 -8.64
C ARG A 119 -9.51 13.22 -7.66
N SER A 120 -9.16 11.99 -8.01
CA SER A 120 -8.38 11.11 -7.14
C SER A 120 -6.99 11.69 -6.85
N LEU A 121 -6.31 12.20 -7.88
CA LEU A 121 -5.01 12.85 -7.73
C LEU A 121 -5.10 14.13 -6.90
N SER A 122 -6.20 14.89 -7.02
CA SER A 122 -6.40 16.11 -6.22
C SER A 122 -6.56 15.86 -4.71
N LEU A 123 -6.85 14.61 -4.31
CA LEU A 123 -6.95 14.23 -2.89
C LEU A 123 -5.60 13.84 -2.28
N LEU A 124 -4.56 13.61 -3.10
CA LEU A 124 -3.25 13.24 -2.60
C LEU A 124 -2.62 14.44 -1.86
N SER A 125 -2.32 14.24 -0.58
CA SER A 125 -1.55 15.21 0.21
C SER A 125 -0.04 15.03 0.02
N PHE A 126 0.41 13.79 -0.20
CA PHE A 126 1.81 13.47 -0.45
C PHE A 126 2.00 12.17 -1.23
N GLN A 127 3.08 12.11 -2.02
CA GLN A 127 3.52 10.91 -2.71
C GLN A 127 5.02 10.71 -2.47
N GLU A 128 5.40 9.49 -2.14
CA GLU A 128 6.79 9.08 -1.95
C GLU A 128 7.13 7.95 -2.93
N ILE A 129 8.19 8.13 -3.71
CA ILE A 129 8.73 7.08 -4.60
C ILE A 129 10.09 6.64 -4.03
N ARG A 130 10.23 5.33 -3.80
CA ARG A 130 11.49 4.67 -3.39
C ARG A 130 11.70 3.42 -4.24
N ASP A 131 12.92 2.91 -4.26
CA ASP A 131 13.30 1.75 -5.08
C ASP A 131 12.40 0.51 -4.91
N HIS A 132 11.87 0.28 -3.71
CA HIS A 132 11.08 -0.91 -3.36
C HIS A 132 9.60 -0.64 -3.09
N ARG A 133 9.17 0.63 -3.12
CA ARG A 133 7.79 1.01 -2.79
C ARG A 133 7.41 2.36 -3.37
N VAL A 134 6.14 2.49 -3.71
CA VAL A 134 5.50 3.78 -3.94
C VAL A 134 4.42 3.95 -2.88
N ALA A 135 4.45 5.08 -2.18
CA ALA A 135 3.48 5.39 -1.15
C ALA A 135 2.68 6.64 -1.47
N PHE A 136 1.39 6.59 -1.15
CA PHE A 136 0.43 7.67 -1.36
C PHE A 136 -0.25 8.01 -0.04
N PHE A 137 -0.42 9.29 0.22
CA PHE A 137 -1.05 9.80 1.44
C PHE A 137 -2.23 10.68 1.10
N VAL A 138 -3.33 10.50 1.84
CA VAL A 138 -4.57 11.25 1.70
C VAL A 138 -5.03 11.68 3.08
N ASP A 139 -5.05 12.99 3.33
CA ASP A 139 -5.43 13.55 4.63
C ASP A 139 -6.93 13.36 4.90
N GLU A 140 -7.76 13.58 3.87
CA GLU A 140 -9.20 13.35 3.93
C GLU A 140 -9.68 12.58 2.69
N MET A 141 -10.14 11.35 2.89
CA MET A 141 -10.73 10.53 1.83
C MET A 141 -12.24 10.48 2.01
N PRO A 142 -13.04 11.06 1.09
CA PRO A 142 -14.48 10.97 1.17
C PRO A 142 -14.94 9.52 0.98
N ALA A 143 -16.16 9.21 1.43
CA ALA A 143 -16.80 7.95 1.07
C ALA A 143 -17.08 7.89 -0.45
N GLY A 144 -17.02 6.69 -1.03
CA GLY A 144 -17.28 6.45 -2.46
C GLY A 144 -16.13 5.76 -3.17
#